data_AF-D1FPR0-F1
#
_entry.id   AF-D1FPR0-F1
#
_cell.length_a   1.000
_cell.length_b   1.000
_cell.length_c   1.000
_cell.angle_alpha   90.00
_cell.angle_beta   90.00
_cell.angle_gamma   90.00
#
_symmetry.space_group_name_H-M   'P 1'
#
loop_
_entity.id
_entity.type
_entity.pdbx_description
1 polymer ?
#
loop_
_entity_poly.entity_id
_entity_poly.type
_entity_poly.pdbx_seq_one_letter_code
_entity_poly.pdbx_strand_id
1 'polypeptide(L)'
;IKEVMKHINEDKRKTEGQVVMFDIFNEIDNCPPHLVSSHRVYISRCEVTELSESLSGRGDSLMLFLFSDSIELCKKRSRVFSNAKSPSTTTLNALNTTRVQADKPYKHIKFMPLSSIRLVVDIRDSPRAFALNCRSSQDQKEKLYSFSISNEEEMDKTMYLKSLCKQLAENACKADADKFLVNVESDEIGIDVSDVNLGTLSKAFKFATRTRLKVGRAFSFNKTPSKLKRAVSTMMTSPFGSTNSLTPASQMAQMKLASCTNINEVGEDCESSSSSSPTSSQILAAPMSVQPVRKNK
;
A
#
# COMPACT_ATOMS: atom_id res chain seq x y z
N ILE A 1 -20.96 -20.55 33.71
CA ILE A 1 -20.19 -21.33 32.70
C ILE A 1 -20.58 -20.96 31.26
N LYS A 2 -21.75 -21.37 30.73
CA LYS A 2 -22.13 -21.12 29.31
C LYS A 2 -21.95 -19.66 28.86
N GLU A 3 -22.38 -18.71 29.70
CA GLU A 3 -22.21 -17.28 29.47
C GLU A 3 -20.76 -16.80 29.46
N VAL A 4 -19.91 -17.32 30.36
CA VAL A 4 -18.47 -17.02 30.39
C VAL A 4 -17.80 -17.51 29.10
N MET A 5 -18.16 -18.71 28.63
CA MET A 5 -17.69 -19.23 27.34
C MET A 5 -18.17 -18.39 26.15
N LYS A 6 -19.39 -17.84 26.19
CA LYS A 6 -19.88 -16.88 25.18
C LYS A 6 -18.99 -15.64 25.13
N HIS A 7 -18.69 -15.03 26.28
CA HIS A 7 -17.84 -13.84 26.35
C HIS A 7 -16.40 -14.14 25.87
N ILE A 8 -15.78 -15.23 26.31
CA ILE A 8 -14.44 -15.65 25.85
C ILE A 8 -14.40 -15.83 24.32
N ASN A 9 -15.40 -16.50 23.74
CA ASN A 9 -15.46 -16.72 22.29
C ASN A 9 -15.71 -15.42 21.52
N GLU A 10 -16.53 -14.51 22.07
CA GLU A 10 -16.82 -13.20 21.50
C GLU A 10 -15.58 -12.29 21.50
N ASP A 11 -14.88 -12.22 22.63
CA ASP A 11 -13.69 -11.37 22.75
C ASP A 11 -12.50 -11.92 21.95
N LYS A 12 -12.34 -13.26 21.89
CA LYS A 12 -11.42 -13.91 20.95
C LYS A 12 -11.71 -13.48 19.50
N ARG A 13 -12.98 -13.56 19.07
CA ARG A 13 -13.40 -13.18 17.70
C ARG A 13 -13.11 -11.71 17.40
N LYS A 14 -13.32 -10.80 18.36
CA LYS A 14 -12.94 -9.38 18.22
C LYS A 14 -11.43 -9.21 18.04
N THR A 15 -10.62 -9.90 18.85
CA THR A 15 -9.15 -9.83 18.74
C THR A 15 -8.66 -10.35 17.40
N GLU A 16 -9.16 -11.50 16.93
CA GLU A 16 -8.83 -12.04 15.60
C GLU A 16 -9.23 -11.08 14.47
N GLY A 17 -10.42 -10.45 14.55
CA GLY A 17 -10.85 -9.41 13.61
C GLY A 17 -9.99 -8.15 13.62
N GLN A 18 -9.49 -7.73 14.79
CA GLN A 18 -8.59 -6.58 14.92
C GLN A 18 -7.20 -6.84 14.31
N VAL A 19 -6.69 -8.07 14.40
CA VAL A 19 -5.43 -8.45 13.71
C VAL A 19 -5.59 -8.32 12.20
N VAL A 20 -6.66 -8.90 11.63
CA VAL A 20 -6.95 -8.77 10.18
C VAL A 20 -7.10 -7.31 9.74
N MET A 21 -7.73 -6.47 10.56
CA MET A 21 -7.85 -5.03 10.29
C MET A 21 -6.49 -4.32 10.25
N PHE A 22 -5.60 -4.66 11.18
CA PHE A 22 -4.25 -4.10 11.27
C PHE A 22 -3.36 -4.57 10.12
N ASP A 23 -3.47 -5.84 9.72
CA ASP A 23 -2.75 -6.38 8.56
C ASP A 23 -3.16 -5.67 7.26
N ILE A 24 -4.47 -5.49 7.02
CA ILE A 24 -4.97 -4.74 5.85
C ILE A 24 -4.46 -3.29 5.86
N PHE A 25 -4.49 -2.60 7.01
CA PHE A 25 -3.91 -1.26 7.16
C PHE A 25 -2.39 -1.23 6.85
N ASN A 26 -1.67 -2.29 7.24
CA ASN A 26 -0.25 -2.44 6.94
C ASN A 26 0.02 -2.78 5.46
N GLU A 27 -0.88 -3.46 4.75
CA GLU A 27 -0.77 -3.72 3.30
C GLU A 27 -1.09 -2.51 2.41
N ILE A 28 -1.73 -1.45 2.95
CA ILE A 28 -2.16 -0.26 2.18
C ILE A 28 -1.27 0.96 2.45
N ASP A 29 -0.68 1.52 1.39
CA ASP A 29 0.06 2.78 1.42
C ASP A 29 -0.88 4.00 1.40
N ASN A 30 -0.56 5.01 2.21
CA ASN A 30 -1.40 6.18 2.49
C ASN A 30 -2.83 5.82 2.98
N CYS A 31 -2.96 4.69 3.70
CA CYS A 31 -4.24 4.23 4.25
C CYS A 31 -4.83 5.20 5.28
N PRO A 32 -6.14 5.49 5.27
CA PRO A 32 -6.77 6.33 6.29
C PRO A 32 -6.64 5.70 7.69
N PRO A 33 -6.18 6.45 8.71
CA PRO A 33 -6.00 5.90 10.06
C PRO A 33 -7.33 5.48 10.71
N HIS A 34 -8.44 6.08 10.29
CA HIS A 34 -9.78 5.69 10.74
C HIS A 34 -10.26 4.35 10.16
N LEU A 35 -9.46 3.64 9.34
CA LEU A 35 -9.76 2.28 8.90
C LEU A 35 -9.82 1.31 10.10
N VAL A 36 -8.88 1.44 11.05
CA VAL A 36 -8.75 0.55 12.22
C VAL A 36 -9.72 0.99 13.33
N SER A 37 -11.02 0.91 13.03
CA SER A 37 -12.11 1.26 13.95
C SER A 37 -12.59 0.06 14.75
N SER A 38 -12.87 0.24 16.04
CA SER A 38 -13.32 -0.83 16.94
C SER A 38 -14.71 -1.39 16.64
N HIS A 39 -15.54 -0.65 15.91
CA HIS A 39 -16.87 -1.10 15.45
C HIS A 39 -16.86 -1.69 14.03
N ARG A 40 -15.71 -1.73 13.35
CA ARG A 40 -15.62 -2.18 11.96
C ARG A 40 -15.19 -3.64 11.90
N VAL A 41 -15.92 -4.45 11.13
CA VAL A 41 -15.60 -5.85 10.84
C VAL A 41 -15.22 -5.98 9.37
N TYR A 42 -14.14 -6.71 9.08
CA TYR A 42 -13.78 -7.09 7.71
C TYR A 42 -14.69 -8.23 7.23
N ILE A 43 -15.21 -8.11 6.00
CA ILE A 43 -16.21 -9.02 5.43
C ILE A 43 -15.62 -9.81 4.27
N SER A 44 -15.01 -9.13 3.30
CA SER A 44 -14.41 -9.75 2.11
C SER A 44 -13.49 -8.78 1.37
N ARG A 45 -12.61 -9.30 0.51
CA ARG A 45 -11.88 -8.53 -0.50
C ARG A 45 -12.34 -8.94 -1.89
N CYS A 46 -12.26 -8.06 -2.88
CA CYS A 46 -12.46 -8.40 -4.29
C CYS A 46 -11.41 -7.70 -5.14
N GLU A 47 -10.69 -8.47 -5.97
CA GLU A 47 -9.85 -7.89 -7.01
C GLU A 47 -10.69 -7.57 -8.24
N VAL A 48 -10.57 -6.35 -8.75
CA VAL A 48 -11.31 -5.87 -9.91
C VAL A 48 -10.39 -5.09 -10.85
N THR A 49 -10.88 -4.80 -12.05
CA THR A 49 -10.29 -3.83 -12.97
C THR A 49 -11.28 -2.68 -13.15
N GLU A 50 -10.80 -1.42 -13.10
CA GLU A 50 -11.67 -0.25 -13.28
C GLU A 50 -12.18 -0.17 -14.73
N LEU A 51 -13.50 -0.07 -14.92
CA LEU A 51 -14.14 0.21 -16.21
C LEU A 51 -14.38 1.72 -16.40
N SER A 52 -14.55 2.48 -15.30
CA SER A 52 -14.58 3.95 -15.34
C SER A 52 -13.17 4.57 -15.49
N GLU A 53 -13.10 5.85 -15.87
CA GLU A 53 -11.88 6.67 -15.78
C GLU A 53 -11.94 7.63 -14.57
N SER A 54 -12.40 7.14 -13.41
CA SER A 54 -12.95 8.00 -12.35
C SER A 54 -12.40 7.78 -10.93
N LEU A 55 -11.50 6.79 -10.76
CA LEU A 55 -10.72 6.52 -9.54
C LEU A 55 -9.21 6.54 -9.83
N SER A 56 -8.70 5.56 -10.57
CA SER A 56 -7.30 5.39 -10.95
C SER A 56 -7.09 5.53 -12.46
N GLY A 57 -8.07 5.09 -13.26
CA GLY A 57 -8.03 5.05 -14.72
C GLY A 57 -8.47 3.69 -15.26
N ARG A 58 -9.25 3.72 -16.35
CA ARG A 58 -9.81 2.53 -17.00
C ARG A 58 -8.71 1.53 -17.38
N GLY A 59 -8.87 0.27 -16.98
CA GLY A 59 -7.91 -0.80 -17.17
C GLY A 59 -6.82 -0.92 -16.10
N ASP A 60 -6.88 -0.19 -14.98
CA ASP A 60 -6.04 -0.45 -13.81
C ASP A 60 -6.68 -1.48 -12.86
N SER A 61 -5.84 -2.38 -12.32
CA SER A 61 -6.23 -3.35 -11.29
C SER A 61 -6.35 -2.67 -9.92
N LEU A 62 -7.49 -2.92 -9.27
CA LEU A 62 -7.89 -2.37 -7.99
C LEU A 62 -8.22 -3.50 -7.01
N MET A 63 -8.13 -3.19 -5.72
CA MET A 63 -8.60 -4.04 -4.63
C MET A 63 -9.71 -3.29 -3.87
N LEU A 64 -10.86 -3.94 -3.71
CA LEU A 64 -11.94 -3.49 -2.84
C LEU A 64 -11.87 -4.30 -1.55
N PHE A 65 -11.65 -3.64 -0.41
CA PHE A 65 -11.86 -4.25 0.90
C PHE A 65 -13.25 -3.84 1.41
N LEU A 66 -14.16 -4.80 1.54
CA LEU A 66 -15.50 -4.60 2.08
C LEU A 66 -15.49 -4.82 3.59
N PHE A 67 -16.05 -3.87 4.30
CA PHE A 67 -16.27 -3.87 5.73
C PHE A 67 -17.76 -3.70 6.07
N SER A 68 -18.11 -3.87 7.34
CA SER A 68 -19.49 -3.76 7.85
C SER A 68 -20.16 -2.40 7.64
N ASP A 69 -19.38 -1.33 7.44
CA ASP A 69 -19.85 0.06 7.30
C ASP A 69 -19.20 0.82 6.12
N SER A 70 -18.20 0.25 5.43
CA SER A 70 -17.45 0.93 4.37
C SER A 70 -16.82 -0.01 3.33
N ILE A 71 -16.36 0.60 2.23
CA ILE A 71 -15.43 0.00 1.25
C ILE A 71 -14.18 0.88 1.18
N GLU A 72 -13.00 0.26 1.29
CA GLU A 72 -11.72 0.88 0.96
C GLU A 72 -11.29 0.47 -0.44
N LEU A 73 -11.13 1.46 -1.34
CA LEU A 73 -10.66 1.28 -2.71
C LEU A 73 -9.16 1.57 -2.78
N CYS A 74 -8.37 0.55 -3.14
CA CYS A 74 -6.94 0.69 -3.36
C CYS A 74 -6.53 0.35 -4.80
N LYS A 75 -5.47 0.99 -5.29
CA LYS A 75 -4.75 0.55 -6.49
C LYS A 75 -3.85 -0.62 -6.13
N LYS A 76 -3.93 -1.73 -6.87
CA LYS A 76 -2.96 -2.83 -6.75
C LYS A 76 -1.65 -2.39 -7.40
N ARG A 77 -0.56 -2.35 -6.63
CA ARG A 77 0.79 -2.23 -7.21
C ARG A 77 1.10 -3.55 -7.92
N SER A 78 1.55 -3.48 -9.17
CA SER A 78 2.15 -4.65 -9.81
C SER A 78 3.40 -5.03 -9.02
N ARG A 79 3.53 -6.32 -8.66
CA ARG A 79 4.78 -6.88 -8.13
C ARG A 79 5.78 -7.03 -9.27
N VAL A 80 6.22 -5.89 -9.82
CA VAL A 80 7.38 -5.83 -10.72
C VAL A 80 8.56 -6.41 -9.94
N PHE A 81 9.14 -7.48 -10.46
CA PHE A 81 10.21 -8.22 -9.81
C PHE A 81 11.31 -7.26 -9.37
N SER A 82 11.48 -7.09 -8.05
CA SER A 82 12.54 -6.30 -7.43
C SER A 82 13.88 -7.06 -7.48
N ASN A 83 14.26 -7.47 -8.69
CA ASN A 83 15.47 -8.22 -8.98
C ASN A 83 16.71 -7.44 -8.54
N ALA A 84 17.27 -7.87 -7.40
CA ALA A 84 18.64 -7.66 -6.97
C ALA A 84 19.21 -6.23 -7.20
N LYS A 85 18.76 -5.27 -6.38
CA LYS A 85 19.66 -4.22 -5.91
C LYS A 85 20.07 -4.52 -4.47
N SER A 86 21.36 -4.71 -4.26
CA SER A 86 21.96 -5.02 -2.96
C SER A 86 21.59 -3.97 -1.91
N PRO A 87 21.39 -4.34 -0.63
CA PRO A 87 21.25 -3.39 0.47
C PRO A 87 22.60 -2.71 0.73
N SER A 88 22.91 -1.69 -0.06
CA SER A 88 24.21 -1.00 -0.03
C SER A 88 24.02 0.51 0.01
N THR A 89 24.41 1.09 1.15
CA THR A 89 24.78 2.51 1.33
C THR A 89 23.82 3.54 0.75
N THR A 90 22.63 3.69 1.35
CA THR A 90 21.82 4.92 1.22
C THR A 90 21.79 5.68 2.55
N THR A 91 22.66 6.69 2.63
CA THR A 91 22.61 7.85 3.54
C THR A 91 22.12 7.63 4.98
N LEU A 92 23.09 7.49 5.89
CA LEU A 92 22.97 7.65 7.34
C LEU A 92 22.67 9.11 7.75
N ASN A 93 21.54 9.67 7.28
CA ASN A 93 21.09 11.04 7.57
C ASN A 93 19.54 11.13 7.65
N ALA A 94 18.91 10.10 8.23
CA ALA A 94 17.46 10.02 8.44
C ALA A 94 17.13 9.54 9.86
N LEU A 95 17.70 10.20 10.88
CA LEU A 95 17.52 9.82 12.30
C LEU A 95 16.07 9.95 12.78
N ASN A 96 15.22 10.69 12.05
CA ASN A 96 13.78 10.79 12.28
C ASN A 96 13.02 10.46 10.98
N THR A 97 12.00 9.60 11.07
CA THR A 97 10.95 9.31 10.05
C THR A 97 11.11 8.18 9.01
N THR A 98 12.18 7.36 9.00
CA THR A 98 12.32 6.25 8.01
C THR A 98 12.29 4.84 8.61
N ARG A 99 11.09 4.36 8.99
CA ARG A 99 10.81 2.92 9.18
C ARG A 99 9.99 2.37 8.00
N VAL A 100 10.56 1.40 7.29
CA VAL A 100 9.87 0.38 6.47
C VAL A 100 8.81 0.92 5.49
N GLN A 101 9.20 1.85 4.60
CA GLN A 101 8.57 1.92 3.28
C GLN A 101 9.13 0.80 2.39
N ALA A 102 8.77 -0.45 2.72
CA ALA A 102 8.69 -1.48 1.70
C ALA A 102 7.54 -1.09 0.74
N ASP A 103 7.64 -1.44 -0.55
CA ASP A 103 6.58 -1.16 -1.53
C ASP A 103 5.31 -1.98 -1.19
N LYS A 104 4.46 -1.40 -0.34
CA LYS A 104 3.19 -1.99 0.12
C LYS A 104 2.34 -2.40 -1.10
N PRO A 105 1.75 -3.60 -1.12
CA PRO A 105 1.08 -4.15 -2.30
C PRO A 105 -0.09 -3.30 -2.80
N TYR A 106 -0.68 -2.47 -1.93
CA TYR A 106 -1.78 -1.58 -2.29
C TYR A 106 -1.43 -0.11 -2.01
N LYS A 107 -2.06 0.80 -2.76
CA LYS A 107 -2.08 2.24 -2.45
C LYS A 107 -3.52 2.71 -2.34
N HIS A 108 -3.85 3.43 -1.28
CA HIS A 108 -5.15 4.09 -1.10
C HIS A 108 -5.54 4.93 -2.32
N ILE A 109 -6.80 4.84 -2.74
CA ILE A 109 -7.44 5.77 -3.68
C ILE A 109 -8.59 6.50 -3.00
N LYS A 110 -9.52 5.75 -2.39
CA LYS A 110 -10.76 6.32 -1.85
C LYS A 110 -11.40 5.42 -0.79
N PHE A 111 -11.68 5.99 0.37
CA PHE A 111 -12.55 5.39 1.37
C PHE A 111 -14.01 5.79 1.10
N MET A 112 -14.94 4.82 1.14
CA MET A 112 -16.35 5.04 0.86
C MET A 112 -17.22 4.41 1.96
N PRO A 113 -17.88 5.19 2.83
CA PRO A 113 -18.92 4.66 3.71
C PRO A 113 -20.05 4.03 2.91
N LEU A 114 -20.59 2.89 3.37
CA LEU A 114 -21.71 2.20 2.71
C LEU A 114 -22.95 3.09 2.60
N SER A 115 -23.14 4.02 3.54
CA SER A 115 -24.19 5.05 3.51
C SER A 115 -24.08 6.05 2.34
N SER A 116 -22.94 6.09 1.62
CA SER A 116 -22.79 6.87 0.39
C SER A 116 -23.19 6.11 -0.87
N ILE A 117 -23.30 4.77 -0.80
CA ILE A 117 -23.72 3.92 -1.91
C ILE A 117 -25.25 3.84 -1.91
N ARG A 118 -25.88 4.23 -3.02
CA ARG A 118 -27.33 4.17 -3.18
C ARG A 118 -27.79 2.78 -3.62
N LEU A 119 -27.11 2.23 -4.62
CA LEU A 119 -27.47 1.00 -5.32
C LEU A 119 -26.21 0.30 -5.82
N VAL A 120 -26.28 -1.03 -5.86
CA VAL A 120 -25.39 -1.93 -6.57
C VAL A 120 -26.05 -2.27 -7.91
N VAL A 121 -25.30 -2.21 -8.98
CA VAL A 121 -25.75 -2.48 -10.34
C VAL A 121 -25.10 -3.77 -10.81
N ASP A 122 -25.91 -4.80 -11.06
CA ASP A 122 -25.47 -5.98 -11.80
C ASP A 122 -25.56 -5.70 -13.30
N ILE A 123 -24.47 -5.97 -14.03
CA ILE A 123 -24.38 -5.77 -15.47
C ILE A 123 -24.63 -7.13 -16.13
N ARG A 124 -25.82 -7.30 -16.73
CA ARG A 124 -26.36 -8.62 -17.13
C ARG A 124 -25.64 -9.25 -18.32
N ASP A 125 -25.18 -8.42 -19.26
CA ASP A 125 -24.46 -8.80 -20.48
C ASP A 125 -23.00 -9.23 -20.24
N SER A 126 -22.48 -9.04 -19.03
CA SER A 126 -21.12 -9.47 -18.65
C SER A 126 -21.14 -10.33 -17.38
N PRO A 127 -20.54 -11.54 -17.38
CA PRO A 127 -20.53 -12.40 -16.20
C PRO A 127 -19.72 -11.81 -15.02
N ARG A 128 -18.89 -10.79 -15.28
CA ARG A 128 -17.90 -10.26 -14.32
C ARG A 128 -18.04 -8.76 -14.03
N ALA A 129 -18.78 -8.01 -14.86
CA ALA A 129 -18.94 -6.58 -14.65
C ALA A 129 -20.05 -6.25 -13.64
N PHE A 130 -19.83 -5.19 -12.86
CA PHE A 130 -20.80 -4.59 -11.94
C PHE A 130 -20.48 -3.11 -11.75
N ALA A 131 -21.40 -2.35 -11.15
CA ALA A 131 -21.13 -0.96 -10.77
C ALA A 131 -21.75 -0.57 -9.42
N LEU A 132 -21.23 0.49 -8.82
CA LEU A 132 -21.72 1.10 -7.59
C LEU A 132 -22.21 2.52 -7.90
N ASN A 133 -23.49 2.80 -7.68
CA ASN A 133 -24.01 4.16 -7.76
C ASN A 133 -23.82 4.85 -6.40
N CYS A 134 -22.93 5.84 -6.34
CA CYS A 134 -22.58 6.56 -5.12
C CYS A 134 -23.02 8.03 -5.18
N ARG A 135 -23.59 8.54 -4.10
CA ARG A 135 -23.87 9.97 -3.92
C ARG A 135 -22.56 10.74 -3.69
N SER A 136 -22.27 11.74 -4.53
CA SER A 136 -21.12 12.63 -4.32
C SER A 136 -21.36 13.55 -3.13
N SER A 137 -20.41 13.58 -2.19
CA SER A 137 -20.47 14.49 -1.04
C SER A 137 -20.18 15.95 -1.39
N GLN A 138 -19.67 16.24 -2.59
CA GLN A 138 -19.34 17.60 -3.03
C GLN A 138 -20.50 18.23 -3.81
N ASP A 139 -20.99 17.56 -4.85
CA ASP A 139 -21.96 18.15 -5.81
C ASP A 139 -23.42 17.69 -5.61
N GLN A 140 -23.69 16.80 -4.64
CA GLN A 140 -24.95 16.04 -4.50
C GLN A 140 -25.33 15.14 -5.69
N LYS A 141 -24.64 15.25 -6.83
CA LYS A 141 -24.77 14.41 -8.02
C LYS A 141 -24.42 12.95 -7.71
N GLU A 142 -25.06 12.06 -8.45
CA GLU A 142 -24.74 10.64 -8.46
C GLU A 142 -23.51 10.38 -9.34
N LYS A 143 -22.65 9.46 -8.89
CA LYS A 143 -21.45 9.03 -9.61
C LYS A 143 -21.40 7.51 -9.64
N LEU A 144 -21.49 6.96 -10.84
CA LEU A 144 -21.33 5.54 -11.11
C LEU A 144 -19.84 5.17 -11.10
N TYR A 145 -19.51 4.12 -10.36
CA TYR A 145 -18.17 3.51 -10.32
C TYR A 145 -18.26 2.09 -10.85
N SER A 146 -17.63 1.84 -11.99
CA SER A 146 -17.84 0.60 -12.76
C SER A 146 -16.59 -0.27 -12.76
N PHE A 147 -16.78 -1.58 -12.59
CA PHE A 147 -15.72 -2.55 -12.32
C PHE A 147 -15.97 -3.87 -13.04
N SER A 148 -14.92 -4.63 -13.33
CA SER A 148 -15.00 -6.04 -13.71
C SER A 148 -14.17 -6.89 -12.75
N ILE A 149 -14.73 -7.97 -12.21
CA ILE A 149 -14.04 -8.89 -11.31
C ILE A 149 -12.85 -9.52 -12.04
N SER A 150 -11.67 -9.48 -11.43
CA SER A 150 -10.41 -9.91 -12.05
C SER A 150 -10.11 -11.39 -11.84
N ASN A 151 -10.50 -11.97 -10.70
CA ASN A 151 -10.29 -13.38 -10.37
C ASN A 151 -11.63 -14.12 -10.23
N GLU A 152 -11.95 -14.96 -11.22
CA GLU A 152 -13.24 -15.67 -11.34
C GLU A 152 -13.26 -16.98 -10.52
N GLU A 153 -12.10 -17.57 -10.25
CA GLU A 153 -11.97 -18.78 -9.41
C GLU A 153 -12.08 -18.48 -7.91
N GLU A 154 -11.76 -17.26 -7.48
CA GLU A 154 -11.81 -16.80 -6.07
C GLU A 154 -13.14 -16.11 -5.72
N MET A 155 -13.91 -15.63 -6.70
CA MET A 155 -15.09 -14.78 -6.46
C MET A 155 -16.18 -14.91 -7.53
N ASP A 156 -17.29 -15.56 -7.20
CA ASP A 156 -18.53 -15.47 -8.00
C ASP A 156 -19.17 -14.07 -7.88
N LYS A 157 -19.56 -13.48 -9.02
CA LYS A 157 -20.22 -12.18 -9.08
C LYS A 157 -21.51 -12.18 -8.25
N THR A 158 -22.35 -13.21 -8.38
CA THR A 158 -23.68 -13.21 -7.74
C THR A 158 -23.57 -13.27 -6.21
N MET A 159 -22.65 -14.08 -5.69
CA MET A 159 -22.34 -14.17 -4.26
C MET A 159 -21.71 -12.88 -3.73
N TYR A 160 -20.80 -12.25 -4.49
CA TYR A 160 -20.19 -10.97 -4.10
C TYR A 160 -21.23 -9.85 -4.01
N LEU A 161 -22.07 -9.66 -5.04
CA LEU A 161 -23.08 -8.61 -5.05
C LEU A 161 -24.15 -8.84 -3.97
N LYS A 162 -24.54 -10.09 -3.70
CA LYS A 162 -25.43 -10.44 -2.57
C LYS A 162 -24.80 -10.13 -1.20
N SER A 163 -23.52 -10.44 -1.01
CA SER A 163 -22.78 -10.10 0.21
C SER A 163 -22.73 -8.58 0.43
N LEU A 164 -22.43 -7.82 -0.62
CA LEU A 164 -22.43 -6.36 -0.58
C LEU A 164 -23.82 -5.76 -0.31
N CYS A 165 -24.87 -6.24 -0.98
CA CYS A 165 -26.25 -5.77 -0.73
C CYS A 165 -26.71 -6.09 0.68
N LYS A 166 -26.28 -7.24 1.25
CA LYS A 166 -26.50 -7.55 2.66
C LYS A 166 -25.82 -6.53 3.58
N GLN A 167 -24.54 -6.20 3.36
CA GLN A 167 -23.85 -5.20 4.19
C GLN A 167 -24.48 -3.80 4.05
N LEU A 168 -24.93 -3.42 2.85
CA LEU A 168 -25.69 -2.18 2.64
C LEU A 168 -26.98 -2.13 3.44
N ALA A 169 -27.72 -3.24 3.49
CA ALA A 169 -28.96 -3.35 4.24
C ALA A 169 -28.73 -3.35 5.76
N GLU A 170 -27.76 -4.11 6.25
CA GLU A 170 -27.37 -4.14 7.67
C GLU A 170 -26.91 -2.75 8.15
N ASN A 171 -26.03 -2.07 7.40
CA ASN A 171 -25.59 -0.70 7.68
C ASN A 171 -26.71 0.36 7.54
N ALA A 172 -27.76 0.08 6.77
CA ALA A 172 -28.93 0.96 6.62
C ALA A 172 -30.08 0.62 7.57
N CYS A 173 -29.92 -0.34 8.48
CA CYS A 173 -30.96 -0.88 9.36
C CYS A 173 -32.22 -1.36 8.60
N LYS A 174 -32.04 -2.00 7.43
CA LYS A 174 -33.11 -2.58 6.61
C LYS A 174 -32.98 -4.09 6.52
N ALA A 175 -34.11 -4.80 6.48
CA ALA A 175 -34.12 -6.25 6.20
C ALA A 175 -33.99 -6.57 4.70
N ASP A 176 -34.48 -5.67 3.84
CA ASP A 176 -34.62 -5.91 2.40
C ASP A 176 -33.28 -5.68 1.63
N ALA A 177 -32.40 -6.67 1.63
CA ALA A 177 -31.14 -6.60 0.88
C ALA A 177 -31.34 -6.44 -0.63
N ASP A 178 -32.34 -7.11 -1.21
CA ASP A 178 -32.58 -7.11 -2.66
C ASP A 178 -32.97 -5.72 -3.21
N LYS A 179 -33.48 -4.82 -2.36
CA LYS A 179 -33.80 -3.42 -2.75
C LYS A 179 -32.57 -2.56 -3.04
N PHE A 180 -31.37 -3.07 -2.76
CA PHE A 180 -30.11 -2.41 -3.12
C PHE A 180 -29.54 -2.90 -4.46
N LEU A 181 -30.06 -3.98 -5.04
CA LEU A 181 -29.58 -4.54 -6.31
C LEU A 181 -30.49 -4.15 -7.48
N VAL A 182 -29.91 -3.67 -8.57
CA VAL A 182 -30.62 -3.42 -9.84
C VAL A 182 -29.86 -4.08 -10.98
N ASN A 183 -30.58 -4.75 -11.88
CA ASN A 183 -29.98 -5.48 -13.00
C ASN A 183 -30.14 -4.66 -14.29
N VAL A 184 -29.04 -4.35 -14.96
CA VAL A 184 -28.93 -3.36 -16.05
C VAL A 184 -28.10 -3.96 -17.20
N GLU A 185 -28.26 -3.47 -18.42
CA GLU A 185 -27.39 -3.80 -19.56
C GLU A 185 -26.37 -2.68 -19.83
N SER A 186 -25.13 -3.02 -20.22
CA SER A 186 -24.01 -2.07 -20.38
C SER A 186 -24.33 -0.84 -21.23
N ASP A 187 -25.15 -1.00 -22.26
CA ASP A 187 -25.59 0.08 -23.15
C ASP A 187 -26.48 1.12 -22.44
N GLU A 188 -27.30 0.71 -21.47
CA GLU A 188 -28.19 1.60 -20.68
C GLU A 188 -27.40 2.57 -19.79
N ILE A 189 -26.15 2.21 -19.46
CA ILE A 189 -25.22 2.95 -18.59
C ILE A 189 -23.96 3.44 -19.32
N GLY A 190 -23.86 3.20 -20.63
CA GLY A 190 -22.79 3.71 -21.49
C GLY A 190 -21.39 3.16 -21.14
N ILE A 191 -21.30 1.93 -20.66
CA ILE A 191 -20.03 1.30 -20.28
C ILE A 191 -19.57 0.36 -21.39
N ASP A 192 -18.46 0.68 -22.08
CA ASP A 192 -17.78 -0.35 -22.87
C ASP A 192 -17.02 -1.31 -21.95
N VAL A 193 -17.43 -2.58 -21.96
CA VAL A 193 -16.80 -3.68 -21.23
C VAL A 193 -15.74 -4.42 -22.08
N SER A 194 -15.77 -4.26 -23.41
CA SER A 194 -15.03 -5.11 -24.35
C SER A 194 -13.51 -4.87 -24.38
N ASP A 195 -13.05 -3.61 -24.32
CA ASP A 195 -11.63 -3.23 -24.32
C ASP A 195 -10.79 -3.92 -23.22
N VAL A 196 -11.40 -4.26 -22.08
CA VAL A 196 -10.69 -4.56 -20.84
C VAL A 196 -10.09 -5.98 -20.82
N ASN A 197 -10.57 -6.87 -21.68
CA ASN A 197 -9.99 -8.21 -21.85
C ASN A 197 -8.60 -8.19 -22.53
N LEU A 198 -8.13 -7.06 -23.07
CA LEU A 198 -6.78 -6.90 -23.66
C LEU A 198 -5.74 -6.38 -22.64
N GLY A 199 -5.89 -6.79 -21.37
CA GLY A 199 -5.13 -6.33 -20.21
C GLY A 199 -3.64 -6.70 -20.18
N THR A 200 -2.82 -6.16 -21.08
CA THR A 200 -1.35 -6.01 -20.89
C THR A 200 -0.70 -5.03 -21.85
N LEU A 201 -1.12 -5.00 -23.13
CA LEU A 201 -0.39 -4.28 -24.20
C LEU A 201 -0.82 -2.83 -24.42
N SER A 202 -2.07 -2.46 -24.08
CA SER A 202 -2.64 -1.14 -24.36
C SER A 202 -1.91 0.04 -23.70
N LYS A 203 -1.09 -0.21 -22.67
CA LYS A 203 -0.26 0.81 -22.01
C LYS A 203 0.90 1.33 -22.90
N ALA A 204 1.24 0.65 -23.99
CA ALA A 204 2.21 1.15 -24.98
C ALA A 204 1.60 2.14 -26.00
N PHE A 205 0.34 1.93 -26.42
CA PHE A 205 -0.24 2.67 -27.56
C PHE A 205 -0.61 4.13 -27.25
N LYS A 206 -0.95 4.47 -26.00
CA LYS A 206 -1.25 5.87 -25.59
C LYS A 206 -0.04 6.83 -25.67
N PHE A 207 1.17 6.35 -25.97
CA PHE A 207 2.36 7.19 -26.23
C PHE A 207 2.58 7.54 -27.72
N ALA A 208 1.94 6.84 -28.65
CA ALA A 208 2.22 6.94 -30.09
C ALA A 208 1.31 7.93 -30.87
N THR A 209 0.18 8.35 -30.30
CA THR A 209 -0.90 9.04 -31.04
C THR A 209 -0.82 10.58 -31.01
N ARG A 210 0.18 11.20 -30.38
CA ARG A 210 0.25 12.67 -30.20
C ARG A 210 1.24 13.43 -31.09
N THR A 211 1.73 12.82 -32.16
CA THR A 211 2.58 13.48 -33.20
C THR A 211 1.98 13.33 -34.61
N ARG A 212 0.71 13.72 -34.78
CA ARG A 212 0.05 13.83 -36.11
C ARG A 212 0.54 15.06 -36.90
N LEU A 213 1.86 15.21 -37.07
CA LEU A 213 2.48 16.26 -37.87
C LEU A 213 2.53 15.86 -39.35
N LYS A 214 2.08 16.78 -40.22
CA LYS A 214 1.94 16.59 -41.67
C LYS A 214 3.20 15.99 -42.31
N VAL A 215 3.00 14.92 -43.09
CA VAL A 215 3.96 14.48 -44.11
C VAL A 215 4.13 15.63 -45.11
N GLY A 216 5.35 16.17 -45.26
CA GLY A 216 5.51 17.54 -45.75
C GLY A 216 6.80 17.92 -46.48
N ARG A 217 7.72 16.98 -46.77
CA ARG A 217 8.76 17.20 -47.79
C ARG A 217 9.35 15.90 -48.33
N ALA A 218 9.84 15.96 -49.56
CA ALA A 218 10.25 14.81 -50.36
C ALA A 218 11.69 14.32 -50.07
N PHE A 219 11.99 13.15 -50.65
CA PHE A 219 13.28 12.48 -50.71
C PHE A 219 14.49 13.42 -50.92
N SER A 220 15.56 13.18 -50.16
CA SER A 220 16.91 13.59 -50.53
C SER A 220 17.92 12.54 -50.04
N PHE A 221 18.17 11.53 -50.89
CA PHE A 221 19.29 10.61 -50.69
C PHE A 221 20.58 11.27 -51.17
N ASN A 222 21.43 11.73 -50.24
CA ASN A 222 22.81 12.12 -50.58
C ASN A 222 23.84 11.66 -49.55
N LYS A 223 24.36 10.46 -49.84
CA LYS A 223 25.77 10.04 -49.69
C LYS A 223 26.51 10.25 -48.35
N THR A 224 26.67 9.10 -47.69
CA THR A 224 27.93 8.57 -47.07
C THR A 224 28.40 9.09 -45.70
N PRO A 225 29.12 8.25 -44.91
CA PRO A 225 29.21 8.41 -43.45
C PRO A 225 30.53 9.02 -42.96
N SER A 226 30.47 9.67 -41.77
CA SER A 226 31.66 10.15 -41.04
C SER A 226 31.94 9.30 -39.80
N LYS A 227 33.22 8.95 -39.57
CA LYS A 227 33.67 8.13 -38.44
C LYS A 227 33.80 8.98 -37.17
N LEU A 228 32.79 8.97 -36.30
CA LEU A 228 32.96 9.49 -34.93
C LEU A 228 33.73 8.48 -34.08
N LYS A 229 34.93 8.90 -33.65
CA LYS A 229 35.88 8.08 -32.90
C LYS A 229 35.44 7.95 -31.44
N ARG A 230 35.79 6.84 -30.79
CA ARG A 230 35.68 6.69 -29.33
C ARG A 230 36.54 7.78 -28.66
N ALA A 231 35.91 8.74 -28.00
CA ALA A 231 36.62 9.74 -27.21
C ALA A 231 37.09 9.09 -25.90
N VAL A 232 38.41 9.02 -25.73
CA VAL A 232 39.04 8.96 -24.41
C VAL A 232 39.59 10.35 -24.10
N SER A 233 39.35 10.85 -22.90
CA SER A 233 39.91 12.12 -22.44
C SER A 233 40.54 11.93 -21.07
N THR A 234 41.86 11.97 -21.07
CA THR A 234 42.74 11.90 -19.90
C THR A 234 42.45 13.01 -18.90
N MET A 235 42.78 12.76 -17.64
CA MET A 235 42.78 13.74 -16.55
C MET A 235 43.60 14.99 -16.91
N MET A 236 43.17 16.16 -16.42
CA MET A 236 44.00 17.36 -16.33
C MET A 236 43.92 17.93 -14.91
N THR A 237 45.03 18.50 -14.44
CA THR A 237 45.33 18.68 -13.01
C THR A 237 45.13 20.11 -12.50
N SER A 238 44.65 20.24 -11.27
CA SER A 238 44.55 21.52 -10.54
C SER A 238 45.92 22.05 -10.07
N PRO A 239 46.26 23.32 -10.31
CA PRO A 239 47.56 23.88 -9.94
C PRO A 239 47.56 24.53 -8.54
N PHE A 240 47.63 23.72 -7.48
CA PHE A 240 48.31 24.14 -6.24
C PHE A 240 49.03 22.94 -5.61
N GLY A 241 50.29 23.12 -5.25
CA GLY A 241 51.20 22.00 -4.99
C GLY A 241 51.38 21.62 -3.52
N SER A 242 51.46 20.31 -3.27
CA SER A 242 52.32 19.72 -2.24
C SER A 242 52.60 18.26 -2.61
N THR A 243 53.85 17.84 -2.47
CA THR A 243 54.33 16.54 -2.95
C THR A 243 54.22 15.46 -1.88
N ASN A 244 53.57 14.34 -2.19
CA ASN A 244 54.07 13.00 -1.89
C ASN A 244 53.26 11.91 -2.62
N SER A 245 53.96 10.90 -3.14
CA SER A 245 53.39 9.89 -4.05
C SER A 245 53.13 8.56 -3.34
N LEU A 246 51.86 8.15 -3.23
CA LEU A 246 51.46 6.77 -2.90
C LEU A 246 50.25 6.32 -3.73
N THR A 247 50.21 5.03 -4.05
CA THR A 247 49.18 4.38 -4.88
C THR A 247 47.91 4.04 -4.09
N PRO A 248 46.76 3.82 -4.75
CA PRO A 248 45.45 3.67 -4.10
C PRO A 248 45.23 2.29 -3.44
N ALA A 249 46.09 1.91 -2.50
CA ALA A 249 46.02 0.65 -1.74
C ALA A 249 46.17 0.83 -0.22
N SER A 250 46.44 2.04 0.28
CA SER A 250 46.85 2.30 1.68
C SER A 250 45.78 2.92 2.59
N GLN A 251 44.63 3.37 2.08
CA GLN A 251 43.60 4.06 2.88
C GLN A 251 42.84 3.15 3.90
N MET A 252 43.17 1.86 3.97
CA MET A 252 42.62 0.93 4.98
C MET A 252 43.45 0.88 6.29
N ALA A 253 44.60 1.57 6.35
CA ALA A 253 45.59 1.35 7.41
C ALA A 253 45.59 2.37 8.59
N GLN A 254 44.66 3.33 8.65
CA GLN A 254 44.70 4.43 9.64
C GLN A 254 43.50 4.57 10.59
N MET A 255 42.45 3.77 10.46
CA MET A 255 41.48 3.63 11.56
C MET A 255 42.02 2.68 12.63
N LYS A 256 42.73 3.25 13.61
CA LYS A 256 43.05 2.55 14.88
C LYS A 256 41.74 2.10 15.53
N LEU A 257 41.52 0.79 15.61
CA LEU A 257 40.42 0.23 16.37
C LEU A 257 40.76 0.33 17.87
N ALA A 258 40.25 1.36 18.54
CA ALA A 258 40.38 1.53 19.99
C ALA A 258 39.52 0.49 20.73
N SER A 259 40.06 -0.71 20.90
CA SER A 259 39.41 -1.84 21.57
C SER A 259 39.86 -1.93 23.04
N CYS A 260 39.14 -1.24 23.92
CA CYS A 260 39.14 -1.57 25.35
C CYS A 260 37.71 -1.66 25.87
N THR A 261 37.45 -2.77 26.56
CA THR A 261 36.17 -3.16 27.17
C THR A 261 35.90 -2.44 28.48
N ASN A 262 34.64 -2.53 28.91
CA ASN A 262 34.17 -2.47 30.29
C ASN A 262 33.94 -1.06 30.89
N ILE A 263 32.68 -0.81 31.27
CA ILE A 263 32.28 0.25 32.21
C ILE A 263 31.64 -0.50 33.39
N ASN A 264 32.42 -0.71 34.46
CA ASN A 264 31.91 -1.28 35.70
C ASN A 264 32.75 -0.82 36.90
N GLU A 265 32.76 0.50 37.14
CA GLU A 265 33.21 1.08 38.39
C GLU A 265 32.44 2.38 38.63
N VAL A 266 31.77 2.47 39.78
CA VAL A 266 31.17 3.70 40.30
C VAL A 266 31.90 4.01 41.60
N GLY A 267 32.70 5.07 41.59
CA GLY A 267 33.43 5.52 42.78
C GLY A 267 32.56 6.40 43.67
N GLU A 268 32.67 6.17 44.98
CA GLU A 268 32.33 7.13 46.03
C GLU A 268 33.31 8.35 45.88
N ASP A 269 32.99 9.59 46.26
CA ASP A 269 32.45 10.06 47.54
C ASP A 269 32.00 11.55 47.45
N CYS A 270 31.32 12.05 48.50
CA CYS A 270 31.24 13.45 49.01
C CYS A 270 31.29 14.67 48.03
N GLU A 271 30.45 15.72 48.11
CA GLU A 271 29.36 16.16 49.01
C GLU A 271 28.59 17.33 48.28
N SER A 272 27.58 18.09 48.74
CA SER A 272 26.86 18.32 50.01
C SER A 272 25.49 19.03 49.76
N SER A 273 24.87 19.58 50.80
CA SER A 273 23.98 20.78 50.78
C SER A 273 22.56 20.74 50.16
N SER A 274 21.68 19.99 50.85
CA SER A 274 20.41 20.51 51.41
C SER A 274 19.13 20.74 50.54
N SER A 275 17.98 20.51 51.21
CA SER A 275 16.58 20.83 50.84
C SER A 275 15.89 19.99 49.75
N SER A 276 14.58 19.70 49.80
CA SER A 276 13.66 19.57 50.96
C SER A 276 12.35 18.84 50.58
N SER A 277 11.79 18.08 51.54
CA SER A 277 10.38 17.62 51.62
C SER A 277 9.86 16.56 50.60
N PRO A 278 8.76 15.84 50.90
CA PRO A 278 8.53 14.50 50.35
C PRO A 278 7.21 14.27 49.58
N THR A 279 7.13 13.16 48.82
CA THR A 279 5.87 12.43 48.58
C THR A 279 6.16 10.99 48.14
N SER A 280 5.36 10.02 48.58
CA SER A 280 5.59 8.59 48.29
C SER A 280 4.93 8.15 46.97
N SER A 281 5.68 7.42 46.14
CA SER A 281 5.16 6.71 44.97
C SER A 281 5.65 5.25 45.00
N GLN A 282 4.72 4.29 45.16
CA GLN A 282 5.05 2.87 45.07
C GLN A 282 5.11 2.45 43.61
N ILE A 283 6.31 2.15 43.11
CA ILE A 283 6.53 1.58 41.78
C ILE A 283 6.38 0.05 41.87
N LEU A 284 5.42 -0.50 41.13
CA LEU A 284 5.24 -1.95 41.00
C LEU A 284 6.34 -2.53 40.11
N ALA A 285 7.16 -3.42 40.67
CA ALA A 285 8.24 -4.10 39.94
C ALA A 285 7.70 -5.22 39.05
N ALA A 286 8.23 -5.32 37.82
CA ALA A 286 7.95 -6.44 36.92
C ALA A 286 8.82 -7.66 37.28
N PRO A 287 8.32 -8.90 37.13
CA PRO A 287 9.06 -10.11 37.49
C PRO A 287 10.23 -10.39 36.53
N MET A 288 11.35 -10.88 37.07
CA MET A 288 12.54 -11.24 36.29
C MET A 288 12.31 -12.50 35.43
N SER A 289 12.81 -12.47 34.20
CA SER A 289 12.79 -13.62 33.29
C SER A 289 13.90 -14.62 33.65
N VAL A 290 13.52 -15.88 33.88
CA VAL A 290 14.45 -16.97 34.20
C VAL A 290 14.97 -17.61 32.90
N GLN A 291 16.28 -17.54 32.65
CA GLN A 291 16.88 -18.21 31.50
C GLN A 291 17.08 -19.73 31.73
N PRO A 292 16.84 -20.58 30.72
CA PRO A 292 16.99 -22.03 30.86
C PRO A 292 18.46 -22.46 30.78
N VAL A 293 18.98 -23.05 31.86
CA VAL A 293 20.31 -23.67 31.88
C VAL A 293 20.30 -24.98 31.12
N ARG A 294 21.17 -25.13 30.11
CA ARG A 294 21.40 -26.40 29.41
C ARG A 294 22.14 -27.38 30.34
N LYS A 295 21.55 -28.54 30.62
CA LYS A 295 22.29 -29.67 31.21
C LYS A 295 23.18 -30.31 30.15
N ASN A 296 24.47 -30.44 30.45
CA ASN A 296 25.40 -31.29 29.70
C ASN A 296 25.73 -32.52 30.55
N LYS A 297 25.43 -33.69 30.00
CA LYS A 297 25.85 -35.04 30.42
C LYS A 297 25.57 -35.39 31.89
#